data_AF-A0A0A6D166-F1
#
_entry.id   AF-A0A0A6D166-F1
#
_cell.length_a   1.000
_cell.length_b   1.000
_cell.length_c   1.000
_cell.angle_alpha   90.00
_cell.angle_beta   90.00
_cell.angle_gamma   90.00
#
_symmetry.space_group_name_H-M   'P 1'
#
loop_
_entity.id
_entity.type
_entity.pdbx_description
1 polymer ?
#
loop_
_entity_poly.entity_id
_entity_poly.type
_entity_poly.pdbx_seq_one_letter_code
_entity_poly.pdbx_strand_id
1 'polypeptide(L)'
;MFAGLFTGLGAVEASAPGADERHRIAATEPASEWLLGHPVGNGRLAAMMGGGVVRDMLSLNHDTLWSGQPDVSPGHVGGDRDHADPRNRAALAAVRRAVFADDPISADQLSHALQGPFSASYAPMADLHLEMDHREAPQDYRRTLNLDRAVASVTYSSGGTGFGRDLFASHPDGVIVLRLTADRRGMINCRLMLTSKLRATATATAQSGSNQITLLGKAPTQSEPDYRDVPDPIRYSDSPGRGMAFATILSVETDGGAITASEGALHICGATTAIVRIAAATGFRRFDLAPDTPRRRGPRFGRTRPRGCQTS
;
A
#
# COMPACT_ATOMS: atom_id res chain seq x y z
N MET A 1 15.74 -55.43 -31.85
CA MET A 1 15.83 -54.41 -32.92
C MET A 1 14.42 -53.86 -33.10
N PHE A 2 14.06 -52.64 -32.75
CA PHE A 2 14.76 -51.36 -32.84
C PHE A 2 14.48 -50.48 -31.60
N ALA A 3 15.48 -49.69 -31.24
CA ALA A 3 15.41 -48.60 -30.27
C ALA A 3 14.86 -47.31 -30.93
N GLY A 4 14.36 -46.39 -30.11
CA GLY A 4 14.04 -45.00 -30.47
C GLY A 4 13.25 -44.34 -29.33
N LEU A 5 13.88 -43.82 -28.27
CA LEU A 5 14.36 -42.42 -28.14
C LEU A 5 13.35 -41.39 -28.66
N PHE A 6 12.50 -40.89 -27.76
CA PHE A 6 11.99 -39.52 -27.86
C PHE A 6 12.68 -38.68 -26.78
N THR A 7 13.67 -37.94 -27.25
CA THR A 7 14.38 -36.86 -26.57
C THR A 7 13.45 -35.68 -26.27
N GLY A 8 13.78 -34.98 -25.19
CA GLY A 8 12.91 -34.01 -24.53
C GLY A 8 12.55 -32.76 -25.34
N LEU A 9 11.36 -32.25 -25.04
CA LEU A 9 11.03 -30.85 -25.31
C LEU A 9 11.77 -29.97 -24.31
N GLY A 10 12.89 -29.39 -24.75
CA GLY A 10 13.44 -28.20 -24.13
C GLY A 10 12.40 -27.08 -24.22
N ALA A 11 12.05 -26.50 -23.08
CA ALA A 11 11.31 -25.25 -23.05
C ALA A 11 12.19 -24.18 -23.70
N VAL A 12 11.81 -23.71 -24.89
CA VAL A 12 12.40 -22.52 -25.49
C VAL A 12 11.90 -21.33 -24.67
N GLU A 13 12.74 -20.84 -23.76
CA GLU A 13 12.57 -19.48 -23.25
C GLU A 13 12.69 -18.52 -24.44
N ALA A 14 11.56 -17.93 -24.82
CA ALA A 14 11.57 -16.78 -25.70
C ALA A 14 12.28 -15.63 -24.97
N SER A 15 13.56 -15.44 -25.24
CA SER A 15 14.27 -14.22 -24.90
C SER A 15 13.59 -13.09 -25.65
N ALA A 16 12.86 -12.24 -24.93
CA ALA A 16 12.33 -11.01 -25.49
C ALA A 16 13.50 -10.18 -26.04
N PRO A 17 13.35 -9.57 -27.25
CA PRO A 17 14.40 -8.75 -27.84
C PRO A 17 14.84 -7.67 -26.85
N GLY A 18 16.17 -7.46 -26.77
CA GLY A 18 16.85 -6.69 -25.73
C GLY A 18 16.08 -5.47 -25.28
N ALA A 19 15.52 -5.54 -24.08
CA ALA A 19 14.80 -4.43 -23.48
C ALA A 19 15.71 -3.20 -23.47
N ASP A 20 15.23 -2.12 -24.08
CA ASP A 20 15.91 -0.85 -24.18
C ASP A 20 16.34 -0.37 -22.79
N GLU A 21 17.66 -0.25 -22.56
CA GLU A 21 18.18 0.19 -21.27
C GLU A 21 17.73 1.62 -20.90
N ARG A 22 17.25 2.41 -21.88
CA ARG A 22 16.75 3.77 -21.67
C ARG A 22 15.53 3.84 -20.75
N HIS A 23 14.75 2.77 -20.61
CA HIS A 23 13.54 2.74 -19.77
C HIS A 23 13.76 2.02 -18.42
N ARG A 24 15.00 2.09 -17.90
CA ARG A 24 15.35 1.50 -16.61
C ARG A 24 15.98 2.53 -15.69
N ILE A 25 15.49 2.58 -14.46
CA ILE A 25 16.19 3.21 -13.35
C ILE A 25 16.97 2.08 -12.67
N ALA A 26 18.29 2.21 -12.54
CA ALA A 26 19.15 1.13 -12.05
C ALA A 26 20.10 1.61 -10.96
N ALA A 27 20.40 0.73 -10.01
CA ALA A 27 21.42 0.94 -8.98
C ALA A 27 22.14 -0.37 -8.66
N THR A 28 23.39 -0.25 -8.20
CA THR A 28 24.24 -1.38 -7.79
C THR A 28 24.33 -1.51 -6.27
N GLU A 29 23.47 -0.80 -5.55
CA GLU A 29 23.35 -0.86 -4.09
C GLU A 29 21.88 -0.72 -3.64
N PRO A 30 21.53 -1.26 -2.46
CA PRO A 30 20.23 -1.00 -1.83
C PRO A 30 19.99 0.49 -1.59
N ALA A 31 18.72 0.91 -1.52
CA ALA A 31 18.39 2.28 -1.13
C ALA A 31 18.85 2.56 0.31
N SER A 32 19.60 3.65 0.51
CA SER A 32 20.00 4.13 1.84
C SER A 32 18.89 4.89 2.56
N GLU A 33 17.92 5.42 1.80
CA GLU A 33 16.75 6.14 2.30
C GLU A 33 15.52 5.88 1.42
N TRP A 34 14.34 6.21 1.95
CA TRP A 34 13.06 5.93 1.28
C TRP A 34 12.94 6.57 -0.12
N LEU A 35 13.48 7.79 -0.29
CA LEU A 35 13.45 8.53 -1.56
C LEU A 35 14.22 7.84 -2.70
N LEU A 36 15.16 6.96 -2.35
CA LEU A 36 15.95 6.21 -3.32
C LEU A 36 15.32 4.84 -3.62
N GLY A 37 14.16 4.50 -3.05
CA GLY A 37 13.44 3.26 -3.33
C GLY A 37 12.88 3.18 -4.76
N HIS A 38 12.46 1.99 -5.18
CA HIS A 38 11.75 1.80 -6.44
C HIS A 38 10.24 1.69 -6.22
N PRO A 39 9.44 2.65 -6.69
CA PRO A 39 7.99 2.61 -6.53
C PRO A 39 7.32 1.72 -7.58
N VAL A 40 6.27 1.01 -7.16
CA VAL A 40 5.28 0.39 -8.04
C VAL A 40 3.88 0.75 -7.54
N GLY A 41 2.90 0.84 -8.45
CA GLY A 41 1.53 1.14 -8.07
C GLY A 41 0.52 0.82 -9.16
N ASN A 42 -0.72 0.52 -8.76
CA ASN A 42 -1.82 0.18 -9.67
C ASN A 42 -2.92 1.26 -9.71
N GLY A 43 -2.59 2.47 -9.25
CA GLY A 43 -3.51 3.60 -9.08
C GLY A 43 -4.19 3.65 -7.71
N ARG A 44 -4.30 2.51 -7.00
CA ARG A 44 -4.93 2.42 -5.67
C ARG A 44 -3.96 1.97 -4.59
N LEU A 45 -3.28 0.85 -4.82
CA LEU A 45 -2.23 0.31 -3.98
C LEU A 45 -0.87 0.64 -4.57
N ALA A 46 0.08 0.97 -3.69
CA ALA A 46 1.47 1.19 -4.07
C ALA A 46 2.42 0.54 -3.04
N ALA A 47 3.61 0.19 -3.52
CA ALA A 47 4.73 -0.25 -2.69
C ALA A 47 6.00 0.48 -3.11
N MET A 48 6.80 0.90 -2.14
CA MET A 48 8.16 1.42 -2.32
C MET A 48 9.15 0.37 -1.85
N MET A 49 9.98 -0.19 -2.73
CA MET A 49 10.97 -1.20 -2.38
C MET A 49 12.35 -0.58 -2.15
N GLY A 50 12.96 -0.84 -0.98
CA GLY A 50 14.34 -0.44 -0.69
C GLY A 50 15.39 -1.32 -1.38
N GLY A 51 15.14 -2.63 -1.46
CA GLY A 51 15.99 -3.62 -2.12
C GLY A 51 17.11 -4.17 -1.23
N GLY A 52 16.99 -4.08 0.10
CA GLY A 52 18.01 -4.59 1.02
C GLY A 52 18.16 -6.12 0.99
N VAL A 53 19.38 -6.63 1.11
CA VAL A 53 19.66 -8.08 0.93
C VAL A 53 19.19 -8.91 2.11
N VAL A 54 19.71 -8.64 3.31
CA VAL A 54 19.37 -9.39 4.54
C VAL A 54 18.05 -8.88 5.11
N ARG A 55 17.86 -7.57 5.15
CA ARG A 55 16.61 -6.93 5.57
C ARG A 55 16.17 -5.98 4.48
N ASP A 56 14.92 -6.09 4.09
CA ASP A 56 14.26 -5.18 3.18
C ASP A 56 12.95 -4.71 3.79
N MET A 57 12.54 -3.51 3.40
CA MET A 57 11.28 -2.92 3.83
C MET A 57 10.56 -2.41 2.59
N LEU A 58 9.33 -2.88 2.41
CA LEU A 58 8.43 -2.40 1.38
C LEU A 58 7.36 -1.54 2.05
N SER A 59 7.43 -0.23 1.88
CA SER A 59 6.40 0.68 2.39
C SER A 59 5.17 0.62 1.51
N LEU A 60 4.03 0.31 2.13
CA LEU A 60 2.75 0.10 1.46
C LEU A 60 1.84 1.31 1.66
N ASN A 61 1.16 1.68 0.58
CA ASN A 61 0.25 2.81 0.52
C ASN A 61 -1.07 2.41 -0.14
N HIS A 62 -2.15 3.04 0.31
CA HIS A 62 -3.46 2.96 -0.30
C HIS A 62 -4.00 4.38 -0.45
N ASP A 63 -4.43 4.77 -1.65
CA ASP A 63 -4.88 6.12 -2.02
C ASP A 63 -5.97 6.72 -1.10
N THR A 64 -6.89 5.90 -0.59
CA THR A 64 -8.00 6.34 0.27
C THR A 64 -7.71 6.25 1.77
N LEU A 65 -6.47 5.97 2.21
CA LEU A 65 -6.12 5.96 3.62
C LEU A 65 -5.68 7.37 4.09
N TRP A 66 -6.58 8.06 4.76
CA TRP A 66 -6.37 9.41 5.28
C TRP A 66 -6.78 9.48 6.75
N SER A 67 -6.21 10.45 7.47
CA SER A 67 -6.74 10.83 8.77
C SER A 67 -8.14 11.45 8.65
N GLY A 68 -8.85 11.54 9.75
CA GLY A 68 -10.10 12.29 9.84
C GLY A 68 -11.34 11.51 9.45
N GLN A 69 -12.37 12.30 9.19
CA GLN A 69 -13.73 11.90 8.86
C GLN A 69 -14.40 13.09 8.16
N PRO A 70 -15.50 12.89 7.43
CA PRO A 70 -16.28 14.02 6.94
C PRO A 70 -16.65 14.94 8.09
N ASP A 71 -16.27 16.21 7.98
CA ASP A 71 -16.58 17.21 8.99
C ASP A 71 -18.08 17.57 8.89
N VAL A 72 -18.82 17.33 9.98
CA VAL A 72 -20.22 17.72 10.14
C VAL A 72 -20.39 18.78 11.22
N SER A 73 -19.30 19.40 11.67
CA SER A 73 -19.35 20.38 12.76
C SER A 73 -20.16 21.62 12.35
N PRO A 74 -21.22 21.97 13.10
CA PRO A 74 -21.95 23.22 12.90
C PRO A 74 -21.02 24.41 13.17
N GLY A 75 -20.86 25.31 12.19
CA GLY A 75 -20.01 26.50 12.30
C GLY A 75 -18.65 26.39 11.60
N HIS A 76 -18.46 25.40 10.75
CA HIS A 76 -17.31 25.30 9.86
C HIS A 76 -17.36 26.40 8.79
N VAL A 77 -16.59 27.46 9.03
CA VAL A 77 -16.40 28.58 8.14
C VAL A 77 -15.35 28.17 7.08
N GLY A 78 -15.75 27.91 5.82
CA GLY A 78 -14.82 27.60 4.72
C GLY A 78 -14.98 26.25 4.01
N GLY A 79 -16.01 25.48 4.36
CA GLY A 79 -16.41 24.25 3.65
C GLY A 79 -17.66 24.50 2.81
N ASP A 80 -17.87 23.70 1.76
CA ASP A 80 -18.92 23.85 0.71
C ASP A 80 -20.35 24.16 1.18
N ARG A 81 -20.65 24.07 2.48
CA ARG A 81 -21.98 24.33 3.06
C ARG A 81 -22.16 25.72 3.66
N ASP A 82 -21.13 26.57 3.72
CA ASP A 82 -21.13 27.80 4.53
C ASP A 82 -21.00 29.11 3.73
N HIS A 83 -21.05 29.07 2.39
CA HIS A 83 -21.05 30.28 1.55
C HIS A 83 -22.24 31.22 1.82
N ALA A 84 -23.30 30.70 2.44
CA ALA A 84 -24.48 31.44 2.85
C ALA A 84 -24.41 31.99 4.29
N ASP A 85 -23.36 31.67 5.06
CA ASP A 85 -23.22 32.20 6.42
C ASP A 85 -23.06 33.73 6.38
N PRO A 86 -23.94 34.49 7.04
CA PRO A 86 -23.83 35.95 7.11
C PRO A 86 -22.49 36.45 7.63
N ARG A 87 -21.81 35.68 8.50
CA ARG A 87 -20.48 35.99 9.05
C ARG A 87 -19.41 35.99 7.96
N ASN A 88 -19.44 35.02 7.04
CA ASN A 88 -18.55 34.95 5.89
C ASN A 88 -18.69 36.15 4.97
N ARG A 89 -19.94 36.50 4.66
CA ARG A 89 -20.26 37.65 3.80
C ARG A 89 -19.79 38.95 4.44
N ALA A 90 -19.99 39.11 5.73
CA ALA A 90 -19.56 40.29 6.48
C ALA A 90 -18.02 40.41 6.53
N ALA A 91 -17.32 39.31 6.80
CA ALA A 91 -15.85 39.26 6.79
C ALA A 91 -15.29 39.63 5.41
N LEU A 92 -15.82 39.05 4.32
CA LEU A 92 -15.39 39.39 2.96
C LEU A 92 -15.64 40.86 2.61
N ALA A 93 -16.76 41.43 3.04
CA ALA A 93 -17.04 42.85 2.86
C ALA A 93 -16.05 43.74 3.64
N ALA A 94 -15.65 43.33 4.84
CA ALA A 94 -14.66 44.05 5.65
C ALA A 94 -13.28 44.04 4.99
N VAL A 95 -12.80 42.87 4.54
CA VAL A 95 -11.54 42.73 3.81
C VAL A 95 -11.52 43.64 2.58
N ARG A 96 -12.57 43.60 1.75
CA ARG A 96 -12.67 44.45 0.55
C ARG A 96 -12.59 45.94 0.87
N ARG A 97 -13.25 46.40 1.94
CA ARG A 97 -13.17 47.81 2.37
C ARG A 97 -11.74 48.21 2.75
N ALA A 98 -11.03 47.37 3.49
CA ALA A 98 -9.63 47.64 3.86
C ALA A 98 -8.72 47.71 2.63
N VAL A 99 -8.87 46.79 1.67
CA VAL A 99 -8.14 46.82 0.39
C VAL A 99 -8.43 48.10 -0.39
N PHE A 100 -9.70 48.50 -0.53
CA PHE A 100 -10.05 49.73 -1.26
C PHE A 100 -9.66 51.02 -0.54
N ALA A 101 -9.36 50.95 0.77
CA ALA A 101 -8.83 52.05 1.55
C ALA A 101 -7.29 52.10 1.57
N ASP A 102 -6.61 51.24 0.79
CA ASP A 102 -5.15 51.08 0.78
C ASP A 102 -4.56 50.72 2.16
N ASP A 103 -5.29 49.93 2.95
CA ASP A 103 -4.87 49.42 4.26
C ASP A 103 -4.59 47.90 4.20
N PRO A 104 -3.39 47.48 3.75
CA PRO A 104 -3.06 46.07 3.57
C PRO A 104 -2.91 45.30 4.89
N ILE A 105 -2.53 45.97 5.98
CA ILE A 105 -2.36 45.33 7.30
C ILE A 105 -3.71 44.90 7.85
N SER A 106 -4.71 45.80 7.83
CA SER A 106 -6.06 45.43 8.26
C SER A 106 -6.69 44.42 7.31
N ALA A 107 -6.44 44.53 6.00
CA ALA A 107 -6.95 43.56 5.03
C ALA A 107 -6.46 42.14 5.32
N ASP A 108 -5.17 41.97 5.62
CA ASP A 108 -4.56 40.69 5.99
C ASP A 108 -5.19 40.12 7.27
N GLN A 109 -5.22 40.91 8.35
CA GLN A 109 -5.79 40.49 9.64
C GLN A 109 -7.27 40.09 9.52
N LEU A 110 -8.06 40.86 8.77
CA LEU A 110 -9.48 40.56 8.54
C LEU A 110 -9.66 39.31 7.69
N SER A 111 -8.72 38.99 6.80
CA SER A 111 -8.80 37.81 5.93
C SER A 111 -8.72 36.49 6.70
N HIS A 112 -8.10 36.49 7.89
CA HIS A 112 -8.01 35.29 8.74
C HIS A 112 -9.39 34.75 9.14
N ALA A 113 -10.42 35.60 9.21
CA ALA A 113 -11.80 35.17 9.48
C ALA A 113 -12.45 34.39 8.33
N LEU A 114 -11.84 34.40 7.13
CA LEU A 114 -12.30 33.66 5.96
C LEU A 114 -11.57 32.31 5.77
N GLN A 115 -10.61 32.00 6.64
CA GLN A 115 -9.86 30.75 6.58
C GLN A 115 -10.64 29.61 7.27
N GLY A 116 -10.41 28.39 6.80
CA GLY A 116 -10.94 27.17 7.39
C GLY A 116 -9.88 26.38 8.17
N PRO A 117 -10.26 25.24 8.77
CA PRO A 117 -9.29 24.33 9.36
C PRO A 117 -8.37 23.73 8.28
N PHE A 118 -7.23 23.23 8.71
CA PHE A 118 -6.34 22.46 7.85
C PHE A 118 -7.02 21.17 7.37
N SER A 119 -6.62 20.70 6.18
CA SER A 119 -7.09 19.43 5.64
C SER A 119 -6.63 18.24 6.49
N ALA A 120 -7.28 17.11 6.29
CA ALA A 120 -6.74 15.83 6.73
C ALA A 120 -5.38 15.53 6.07
N SER A 121 -4.60 14.65 6.69
CA SER A 121 -3.31 14.18 6.19
C SER A 121 -3.40 12.77 5.59
N TYR A 122 -2.66 12.55 4.51
CA TYR A 122 -2.49 11.24 3.89
C TYR A 122 -1.65 10.34 4.81
N ALA A 123 -2.05 9.08 5.00
CA ALA A 123 -1.43 8.22 6.00
C ALA A 123 -0.71 7.00 5.38
N PRO A 124 0.47 6.61 5.93
CA PRO A 124 1.13 5.38 5.54
C PRO A 124 0.32 4.17 6.02
N MET A 125 0.16 3.15 5.18
CA MET A 125 -0.71 2.03 5.50
C MET A 125 0.00 0.98 6.35
N ALA A 126 1.05 0.38 5.81
CA ALA A 126 1.81 -0.66 6.47
C ALA A 126 3.22 -0.74 5.86
N ASP A 127 4.13 -1.40 6.55
CA ASP A 127 5.41 -1.81 6.01
C ASP A 127 5.46 -3.35 5.99
N LEU A 128 5.82 -3.92 4.85
CA LEU A 128 6.22 -5.32 4.75
C LEU A 128 7.72 -5.43 5.01
N HIS A 129 8.07 -6.10 6.09
CA HIS A 129 9.45 -6.46 6.40
C HIS A 129 9.75 -7.84 5.83
N LEU A 130 10.83 -7.92 5.05
CA LEU A 130 11.39 -9.15 4.52
C LEU A 130 12.78 -9.33 5.13
N GLU A 131 12.94 -10.37 5.93
CA GLU A 131 14.24 -10.75 6.50
C GLU A 131 14.70 -12.08 5.92
N MET A 132 15.76 -12.07 5.13
CA MET A 132 16.35 -13.27 4.55
C MET A 132 17.41 -13.86 5.48
N ASP A 133 17.47 -15.19 5.61
CA ASP A 133 18.54 -15.89 6.31
C ASP A 133 19.76 -16.10 5.39
N HIS A 134 20.47 -15.01 5.12
CA HIS A 134 21.76 -15.04 4.41
C HIS A 134 22.91 -14.94 5.42
N ARG A 135 23.86 -15.88 5.33
CA ARG A 135 25.05 -15.91 6.20
C ARG A 135 26.29 -15.30 5.54
N GLU A 136 26.30 -15.25 4.21
CA GLU A 136 27.42 -14.74 3.42
C GLU A 136 27.10 -13.36 2.84
N ALA A 137 28.14 -12.59 2.56
CA ALA A 137 28.01 -11.27 1.97
C ALA A 137 27.47 -11.38 0.53
N PRO A 138 26.55 -10.49 0.12
CA PRO A 138 26.03 -10.49 -1.24
C PRO A 138 27.11 -10.11 -2.24
N GLN A 139 27.04 -10.72 -3.42
CA GLN A 139 27.83 -10.40 -4.60
C GLN A 139 26.89 -10.10 -5.78
N ASP A 140 27.43 -9.45 -6.82
CA ASP A 140 26.73 -9.18 -8.08
C ASP A 140 25.36 -8.49 -7.89
N TYR A 141 25.26 -7.62 -6.89
CA TYR A 141 24.00 -6.96 -6.57
C TYR A 141 23.60 -5.99 -7.67
N ARG A 142 22.33 -6.05 -8.06
CA ARG A 142 21.69 -5.08 -8.94
C ARG A 142 20.24 -4.90 -8.54
N ARG A 143 19.74 -3.66 -8.59
CA ARG A 143 18.30 -3.38 -8.57
C ARG A 143 17.89 -2.48 -9.73
N THR A 144 16.70 -2.70 -10.25
CA THR A 144 16.16 -1.94 -11.38
C THR A 144 14.67 -1.68 -11.23
N LEU A 145 14.18 -0.54 -11.67
CA LEU A 145 12.78 -0.33 -12.01
C LEU A 145 12.66 -0.26 -13.53
N ASN A 146 11.98 -1.24 -14.11
CA ASN A 146 11.70 -1.31 -15.55
C ASN A 146 10.36 -0.61 -15.84
N LEU A 147 10.43 0.50 -16.57
CA LEU A 147 9.27 1.36 -16.85
C LEU A 147 8.35 0.79 -17.93
N ASP A 148 8.86 -0.01 -18.86
CA ASP A 148 8.04 -0.68 -19.90
C ASP A 148 7.16 -1.78 -19.31
N ARG A 149 7.68 -2.48 -18.29
CA ARG A 149 7.00 -3.61 -17.65
C ARG A 149 6.31 -3.25 -16.34
N ALA A 150 6.61 -2.07 -15.78
CA ALA A 150 6.20 -1.66 -14.43
C ALA A 150 6.62 -2.67 -13.34
N VAL A 151 7.85 -3.18 -13.42
CA VAL A 151 8.41 -4.16 -12.47
C VAL A 151 9.66 -3.60 -11.81
N ALA A 152 9.69 -3.60 -10.47
CA ALA A 152 10.89 -3.39 -9.69
C ALA A 152 11.55 -4.75 -9.41
N SER A 153 12.84 -4.88 -9.73
CA SER A 153 13.60 -6.12 -9.60
C SER A 153 14.86 -5.92 -8.76
N VAL A 154 15.24 -6.94 -8.00
CA VAL A 154 16.52 -7.05 -7.28
C VAL A 154 17.13 -8.41 -7.59
N THR A 155 18.41 -8.45 -7.92
CA THR A 155 19.18 -9.68 -8.14
C THR A 155 20.51 -9.61 -7.40
N TYR A 156 20.97 -10.71 -6.83
CA TYR A 156 22.28 -10.83 -6.17
C TYR A 156 22.62 -12.31 -5.99
N SER A 157 23.87 -12.62 -5.63
CA SER A 157 24.29 -13.95 -5.20
C SER A 157 24.74 -13.94 -3.74
N SER A 158 24.55 -15.06 -3.02
CA SER A 158 25.02 -15.27 -1.65
C SER A 158 25.21 -16.77 -1.41
N GLY A 159 26.35 -17.19 -0.83
CA GLY A 159 26.64 -18.62 -0.63
C GLY A 159 26.63 -19.46 -1.90
N GLY A 160 27.10 -18.87 -3.01
CA GLY A 160 27.08 -19.52 -4.33
C GLY A 160 25.67 -19.83 -4.86
N THR A 161 24.65 -19.12 -4.37
CA THR A 161 23.25 -19.21 -4.84
C THR A 161 22.81 -17.85 -5.35
N GLY A 162 22.23 -17.79 -6.54
CA GLY A 162 21.60 -16.60 -7.10
C GLY A 162 20.18 -16.43 -6.58
N PHE A 163 19.84 -15.20 -6.19
CA PHE A 163 18.53 -14.80 -5.68
C PHE A 163 17.93 -13.68 -6.54
N GLY A 164 16.62 -13.74 -6.70
CA GLY A 164 15.83 -12.74 -7.42
C GLY A 164 14.62 -12.29 -6.62
N ARG A 165 14.26 -11.01 -6.77
CA ARG A 165 13.01 -10.42 -6.29
C ARG A 165 12.39 -9.63 -7.41
N ASP A 166 11.12 -9.89 -7.72
CA ASP A 166 10.32 -9.06 -8.63
C ASP A 166 9.08 -8.56 -7.91
N LEU A 167 8.81 -7.27 -8.02
CA LEU A 167 7.67 -6.61 -7.42
C LEU A 167 6.91 -5.82 -8.48
N PHE A 168 5.60 -5.97 -8.49
CA PHE A 168 4.70 -5.16 -9.29
C PHE A 168 3.33 -5.02 -8.62
N ALA A 169 2.56 -4.03 -9.05
CA ALA A 169 1.19 -3.82 -8.62
C ALA A 169 0.25 -4.11 -9.78
N SER A 170 -0.54 -5.19 -9.68
CA SER A 170 -1.52 -5.55 -10.71
C SER A 170 -2.76 -4.66 -10.58
N HIS A 171 -3.07 -3.92 -11.64
CA HIS A 171 -4.34 -3.22 -11.78
C HIS A 171 -5.54 -4.18 -11.95
N PRO A 172 -5.52 -5.14 -12.90
CA PRO A 172 -6.68 -6.02 -13.11
C PRO A 172 -7.00 -6.91 -11.90
N ASP A 173 -5.99 -7.32 -11.12
CA ASP A 173 -6.19 -8.19 -9.94
C ASP A 173 -6.29 -7.40 -8.62
N GLY A 174 -5.98 -6.10 -8.63
CA GLY A 174 -6.11 -5.23 -7.45
C GLY A 174 -5.15 -5.56 -6.30
N VAL A 175 -4.01 -6.20 -6.58
CA VAL A 175 -3.01 -6.67 -5.60
C VAL A 175 -1.59 -6.24 -5.95
N ILE A 176 -0.72 -6.17 -4.96
CA ILE A 176 0.73 -6.10 -5.13
C ILE A 176 1.28 -7.53 -5.06
N VAL A 177 2.21 -7.88 -5.94
CA VAL A 177 2.84 -9.20 -6.00
C VAL A 177 4.34 -9.05 -5.85
N LEU A 178 4.91 -9.72 -4.85
CA LEU A 178 6.35 -9.90 -4.66
C LEU A 178 6.68 -11.37 -4.92
N ARG A 179 7.52 -11.62 -5.92
CA ARG A 179 8.06 -12.95 -6.22
C ARG A 179 9.51 -13.03 -5.73
N LEU A 180 9.82 -14.02 -4.93
CA LEU A 180 11.17 -14.39 -4.52
C LEU A 180 11.59 -15.66 -5.26
N THR A 181 12.82 -15.72 -5.78
CA THR A 181 13.36 -16.90 -6.48
C THR A 181 14.78 -17.19 -6.02
N ALA A 182 15.15 -18.47 -6.00
CA ALA A 182 16.53 -18.93 -5.90
C ALA A 182 16.87 -19.86 -7.08
N ASP A 183 18.09 -19.77 -7.61
CA ASP A 183 18.55 -20.64 -8.72
C ASP A 183 18.91 -22.06 -8.27
N ARG A 184 19.03 -22.27 -6.95
CA ARG A 184 19.19 -23.59 -6.32
C ARG A 184 17.97 -23.93 -5.49
N ARG A 185 17.49 -25.16 -5.65
CA ARG A 185 16.30 -25.68 -4.96
C ARG A 185 16.48 -25.60 -3.44
N GLY A 186 15.43 -25.14 -2.77
CA GLY A 186 15.33 -25.13 -1.31
C GLY A 186 16.21 -24.11 -0.60
N MET A 187 16.62 -23.03 -1.27
CA MET A 187 17.54 -22.03 -0.70
C MET A 187 16.84 -20.77 -0.16
N ILE A 188 15.53 -20.60 -0.36
CA ILE A 188 14.79 -19.47 0.24
C ILE A 188 14.42 -19.82 1.68
N ASN A 189 15.08 -19.12 2.60
CA ASN A 189 14.77 -19.07 4.02
C ASN A 189 14.54 -17.61 4.41
N CYS A 190 13.34 -17.25 4.87
CA CYS A 190 13.03 -15.87 5.22
C CYS A 190 11.88 -15.74 6.22
N ARG A 191 11.80 -14.56 6.84
CA ARG A 191 10.72 -14.11 7.71
C ARG A 191 9.99 -12.94 7.06
N LEU A 192 8.67 -12.99 7.07
CA LEU A 192 7.78 -11.93 6.59
C LEU A 192 6.96 -11.38 7.75
N MET A 193 6.89 -10.05 7.87
CA MET A 193 6.10 -9.35 8.90
C MET A 193 5.39 -8.15 8.31
N LEU A 194 4.20 -7.83 8.84
CA LEU A 194 3.52 -6.57 8.56
C LEU A 194 3.51 -5.70 9.83
N THR A 195 3.91 -4.44 9.69
CA THR A 195 3.79 -3.43 10.75
C THR A 195 3.09 -2.19 10.22
N SER A 196 2.69 -1.27 11.10
CA SER A 196 2.20 0.05 10.70
C SER A 196 2.67 1.10 11.69
N LYS A 197 2.88 2.33 11.21
CA LYS A 197 3.06 3.51 12.08
C LYS A 197 1.74 3.96 12.73
N LEU A 198 0.61 3.49 12.21
CA LEU A 198 -0.73 3.72 12.78
C LEU A 198 -1.03 2.67 13.86
N ARG A 199 -2.08 2.91 14.65
CA ARG A 199 -2.59 1.90 15.59
C ARG A 199 -3.12 0.70 14.81
N ALA A 200 -2.42 -0.42 14.87
CA ALA A 200 -2.76 -1.64 14.15
C ALA A 200 -2.27 -2.90 14.89
N THR A 201 -2.93 -4.02 14.59
CA THR A 201 -2.57 -5.34 15.09
C THR A 201 -2.39 -6.29 13.91
N ALA A 202 -1.27 -7.02 13.90
CA ALA A 202 -0.99 -8.06 12.92
C ALA A 202 -1.21 -9.45 13.53
N THR A 203 -1.74 -10.38 12.75
CA THR A 203 -1.89 -11.80 13.12
C THR A 203 -1.50 -12.68 11.94
N ALA A 204 -0.62 -13.66 12.19
CA ALA A 204 -0.18 -14.61 11.19
C ALA A 204 -0.83 -15.98 11.41
N THR A 205 -1.19 -16.64 10.31
CA THR A 205 -1.70 -18.02 10.30
C THR A 205 -1.00 -18.81 9.21
N ALA A 206 -0.59 -20.03 9.53
CA ALA A 206 -0.03 -20.99 8.59
C ALA A 206 -0.76 -22.32 8.78
N GLN A 207 -1.53 -22.72 7.78
CA GLN A 207 -2.31 -23.94 7.77
C GLN A 207 -2.38 -24.50 6.35
N SER A 208 -2.76 -25.77 6.21
CA SER A 208 -2.88 -26.41 4.90
C SER A 208 -3.81 -25.60 3.99
N GLY A 209 -3.28 -25.13 2.86
CA GLY A 209 -4.02 -24.33 1.87
C GLY A 209 -4.20 -22.84 2.20
N SER A 210 -3.69 -22.33 3.34
CA SER A 210 -3.79 -20.90 3.67
C SER A 210 -2.63 -20.44 4.57
N ASN A 211 -1.75 -19.61 4.02
CA ASN A 211 -0.66 -18.95 4.77
C ASN A 211 -0.82 -17.44 4.63
N GLN A 212 -1.15 -16.75 5.72
CA GLN A 212 -1.52 -15.34 5.67
C GLN A 212 -1.04 -14.53 6.88
N ILE A 213 -0.79 -13.24 6.66
CA ILE A 213 -0.70 -12.22 7.70
C ILE A 213 -1.83 -11.23 7.46
N THR A 214 -2.66 -11.01 8.47
CA THR A 214 -3.70 -9.97 8.46
C THR A 214 -3.30 -8.87 9.41
N LEU A 215 -3.19 -7.64 8.91
CA LEU A 215 -3.01 -6.43 9.68
C LEU A 215 -4.31 -5.62 9.63
N LEU A 216 -4.91 -5.39 10.79
CA LEU A 216 -6.10 -4.54 10.96
C LEU A 216 -5.69 -3.30 11.74
N GLY A 217 -6.10 -2.12 11.28
CA GLY A 217 -5.75 -0.88 11.94
C GLY A 217 -6.79 0.21 11.78
N LYS A 218 -6.50 1.34 12.43
CA LYS A 218 -7.33 2.54 12.40
C LYS A 218 -6.46 3.77 12.19
N ALA A 219 -6.86 4.66 11.29
CA ALA A 219 -6.23 5.95 11.07
C ALA A 219 -6.69 6.98 12.13
N PRO A 220 -5.86 7.98 12.45
CA PRO A 220 -6.23 9.02 13.40
C PRO A 220 -7.41 9.84 12.89
N THR A 221 -8.17 10.42 13.81
CA THR A 221 -9.24 11.40 13.54
C THR A 221 -8.73 12.80 13.25
N GLN A 222 -7.46 13.07 13.59
CA GLN A 222 -6.79 14.34 13.36
C GLN A 222 -5.29 14.06 13.26
N SER A 223 -4.66 14.64 12.24
CA SER A 223 -3.22 14.64 12.05
C SER A 223 -2.86 16.03 11.59
N GLU A 224 -2.36 16.83 12.52
CA GLU A 224 -1.96 18.20 12.26
C GLU A 224 -0.78 18.26 11.29
N PRO A 225 -0.69 19.31 10.45
CA PRO A 225 0.46 19.52 9.60
C PRO A 225 1.75 19.58 10.42
N ASP A 226 2.84 19.07 9.87
CA ASP A 226 4.16 18.97 10.51
C ASP A 226 4.78 20.34 10.86
N TYR A 227 4.40 21.40 10.15
CA TYR A 227 4.80 22.77 10.44
C TYR A 227 4.04 23.43 11.61
N ARG A 228 3.14 22.70 12.30
CA ARG A 228 2.43 23.19 13.49
C ARG A 228 3.01 22.63 14.77
N ASP A 229 3.44 23.53 15.66
CA ASP A 229 3.79 23.17 17.03
C ASP A 229 2.54 23.12 17.90
N VAL A 230 1.99 21.91 18.08
CA VAL A 230 0.87 21.66 19.00
C VAL A 230 1.19 20.45 19.90
N PRO A 231 0.74 20.44 21.17
CA PRO A 231 1.09 19.37 22.11
C PRO A 231 0.59 17.96 21.75
N ASP A 232 -0.48 17.86 20.96
CA ASP A 232 -1.13 16.59 20.61
C ASP A 232 -1.58 16.61 19.13
N PRO A 233 -0.62 16.45 18.19
CA PRO A 233 -0.87 16.60 16.76
C PRO A 233 -1.58 15.40 16.13
N ILE A 234 -1.56 14.23 16.77
CA ILE A 234 -2.14 12.98 16.24
C ILE A 234 -3.15 12.40 17.23
N ARG A 235 -4.44 12.49 16.90
CA ARG A 235 -5.53 12.07 17.80
C ARG A 235 -6.35 10.93 17.23
N TYR A 236 -6.68 9.97 18.09
CA TYR A 236 -7.50 8.81 17.75
C TYR A 236 -8.85 8.83 18.48
N SER A 237 -9.82 8.09 17.96
CA SER A 237 -11.11 7.89 18.59
C SER A 237 -11.70 6.54 18.19
N ASP A 238 -12.25 5.82 19.16
CA ASP A 238 -12.95 4.56 18.92
C ASP A 238 -14.44 4.75 18.65
N SER A 239 -14.92 6.00 18.67
CA SER A 239 -16.32 6.31 18.35
C SER A 239 -16.66 5.86 16.92
N PRO A 240 -17.83 5.23 16.71
CA PRO A 240 -18.26 4.79 15.39
C PRO A 240 -18.24 5.91 14.36
N GLY A 241 -17.69 5.64 13.18
CA GLY A 241 -17.62 6.62 12.09
C GLY A 241 -16.53 7.69 12.20
N ARG A 242 -15.67 7.64 13.22
CA ARG A 242 -14.51 8.54 13.35
C ARG A 242 -13.21 7.79 13.08
N GLY A 243 -12.34 8.35 12.22
CA GLY A 243 -11.10 7.71 11.79
C GLY A 243 -11.37 6.56 10.81
N MET A 244 -10.44 6.32 9.89
CA MET A 244 -10.57 5.31 8.84
C MET A 244 -10.06 3.95 9.32
N ALA A 245 -10.92 2.93 9.37
CA ALA A 245 -10.47 1.54 9.50
C ALA A 245 -9.78 1.08 8.22
N PHE A 246 -8.76 0.24 8.36
CA PHE A 246 -8.06 -0.34 7.23
C PHE A 246 -7.58 -1.75 7.52
N ALA A 247 -7.40 -2.51 6.44
CA ALA A 247 -6.92 -3.88 6.48
C ALA A 247 -5.87 -4.08 5.38
N THR A 248 -4.77 -4.75 5.74
CA THR A 248 -3.77 -5.27 4.81
C THR A 248 -3.66 -6.77 5.02
N ILE A 249 -3.81 -7.55 3.94
CA ILE A 249 -3.68 -9.00 3.96
C ILE A 249 -2.52 -9.37 3.04
N LEU A 250 -1.57 -10.10 3.60
CA LEU A 250 -0.49 -10.74 2.88
C LEU A 250 -0.77 -12.23 2.84
N SER A 251 -0.69 -12.85 1.66
CA SER A 251 -0.77 -14.30 1.49
C SER A 251 0.49 -14.84 0.83
N VAL A 252 0.91 -16.05 1.19
CA VAL A 252 2.14 -16.67 0.67
C VAL A 252 1.87 -18.06 0.10
N GLU A 253 2.39 -18.29 -1.10
CA GLU A 253 2.52 -19.61 -1.72
C GLU A 253 3.99 -19.87 -2.02
N THR A 254 4.41 -21.14 -1.92
CA THR A 254 5.81 -21.53 -2.16
C THR A 254 5.88 -22.76 -3.05
N ASP A 255 6.98 -22.86 -3.81
CA ASP A 255 7.39 -24.09 -4.47
C ASP A 255 8.44 -24.81 -3.60
N GLY A 256 8.00 -25.90 -2.96
CA GLY A 256 8.76 -26.63 -1.96
C GLY A 256 8.87 -25.89 -0.62
N GLY A 257 9.54 -26.55 0.33
CA GLY A 257 9.74 -26.01 1.67
C GLY A 257 8.52 -26.11 2.58
N ALA A 258 8.57 -25.40 3.70
CA ALA A 258 7.51 -25.31 4.69
C ALA A 258 7.29 -23.85 5.12
N ILE A 259 6.04 -23.55 5.50
CA ILE A 259 5.67 -22.26 6.07
C ILE A 259 5.12 -22.48 7.47
N THR A 260 5.64 -21.74 8.44
CA THR A 260 5.12 -21.71 9.82
C THR A 260 4.73 -20.29 10.22
N ALA A 261 3.82 -20.18 11.19
CA ALA A 261 3.41 -18.90 11.74
C ALA A 261 3.77 -18.84 13.23
N SER A 262 4.47 -17.78 13.63
CA SER A 262 4.81 -17.51 15.02
C SER A 262 5.02 -16.00 15.20
N GLU A 263 4.64 -15.46 16.36
CA GLU A 263 4.88 -14.05 16.73
C GLU A 263 4.34 -13.03 15.71
N GLY A 264 3.21 -13.33 15.06
CA GLY A 264 2.64 -12.43 14.03
C GLY A 264 3.42 -12.39 12.71
N ALA A 265 4.39 -13.30 12.53
CA ALA A 265 5.20 -13.44 11.32
C ALA A 265 4.92 -14.76 10.60
N LEU A 266 5.23 -14.80 9.29
CA LEU A 266 5.38 -16.05 8.54
C LEU A 266 6.86 -16.35 8.35
N HIS A 267 7.24 -17.60 8.60
CA HIS A 267 8.59 -18.12 8.38
C HIS A 267 8.53 -19.10 7.22
N ILE A 268 9.32 -18.84 6.19
CA ILE A 268 9.49 -19.71 5.02
C ILE A 268 10.83 -20.41 5.18
N CYS A 269 10.85 -21.74 5.12
CA CYS A 269 12.07 -22.55 5.22
C CYS A 269 12.17 -23.50 4.03
N GLY A 270 13.27 -23.44 3.30
CA GLY A 270 13.59 -24.40 2.25
C GLY A 270 12.75 -24.30 0.98
N ALA A 271 12.27 -23.10 0.60
CA ALA A 271 11.53 -22.91 -0.65
C ALA A 271 12.47 -22.64 -1.84
N THR A 272 12.00 -22.88 -3.06
CA THR A 272 12.72 -22.50 -4.30
C THR A 272 12.18 -21.21 -4.89
N THR A 273 10.86 -21.04 -4.83
CA THR A 273 10.15 -19.81 -5.18
C THR A 273 9.14 -19.50 -4.07
N ALA A 274 8.93 -18.22 -3.77
CA ALA A 274 7.83 -17.76 -2.94
C ALA A 274 7.06 -16.63 -3.66
N ILE A 275 5.74 -16.75 -3.71
CA ILE A 275 4.84 -15.72 -4.24
C ILE A 275 4.08 -15.13 -3.07
N VAL A 276 4.37 -13.85 -2.81
CA VAL A 276 3.71 -13.04 -1.80
C VAL A 276 2.72 -12.13 -2.50
N ARG A 277 1.45 -12.21 -2.13
CA ARG A 277 0.39 -11.34 -2.65
C ARG A 277 -0.13 -10.46 -1.53
N ILE A 278 -0.28 -9.17 -1.80
CA ILE A 278 -0.69 -8.16 -0.84
C ILE A 278 -1.93 -7.48 -1.36
N ALA A 279 -3.02 -7.60 -0.63
CA ALA A 279 -4.26 -6.88 -0.85
C ALA A 279 -4.50 -5.95 0.34
N ALA A 280 -5.09 -4.79 0.08
CA ALA A 280 -5.53 -3.92 1.15
C ALA A 280 -6.83 -3.21 0.80
N ALA A 281 -7.53 -2.76 1.85
CA ALA A 281 -8.76 -1.99 1.74
C ALA A 281 -8.89 -1.03 2.93
N THR A 282 -9.73 -0.02 2.76
CA THR A 282 -10.10 0.93 3.81
C THR A 282 -11.61 0.99 3.98
N GLY A 283 -12.09 1.62 5.05
CA GLY A 283 -13.49 1.97 5.24
C GLY A 283 -14.02 3.07 4.31
N PHE A 284 -13.21 3.60 3.38
CA PHE A 284 -13.63 4.69 2.52
C PHE A 284 -14.75 4.25 1.59
N ARG A 285 -15.80 5.08 1.51
CA ARG A 285 -16.97 4.83 0.66
C ARG A 285 -17.27 6.02 -0.22
N ARG A 286 -17.24 7.21 0.38
CA ARG A 286 -17.46 8.51 -0.26
C ARG A 286 -16.96 9.60 0.69
N PHE A 287 -16.67 10.78 0.16
CA PHE A 287 -16.08 11.90 0.89
C PHE A 287 -16.98 12.48 2.00
N ASP A 288 -18.29 12.27 1.96
CA ASP A 288 -19.29 12.80 2.89
C ASP A 288 -19.92 11.73 3.79
N LEU A 289 -19.41 10.49 3.74
CA LEU A 289 -19.90 9.37 4.55
C LEU A 289 -18.86 8.94 5.57
N ALA A 290 -19.30 8.74 6.81
CA ALA A 290 -18.44 8.25 7.88
C ALA A 290 -17.80 6.89 7.50
N PRO A 291 -16.48 6.71 7.61
CA PRO A 291 -15.77 5.53 7.10
C PRO A 291 -16.11 4.23 7.84
N ASP A 292 -16.26 4.29 9.17
CA ASP A 292 -16.36 3.11 10.03
C ASP A 292 -17.80 2.75 10.43
N THR A 293 -18.75 2.87 9.50
CA THR A 293 -20.15 2.50 9.77
C THR A 293 -20.63 1.36 8.88
N PRO A 294 -21.44 0.41 9.39
CA PRO A 294 -21.96 -0.71 8.61
C PRO A 294 -22.62 -0.23 7.32
N ARG A 295 -22.46 -0.98 6.22
CA ARG A 295 -23.30 -0.78 5.04
C ARG A 295 -24.75 -1.00 5.47
N ARG A 296 -25.58 0.04 5.44
CA ARG A 296 -27.04 -0.15 5.43
C ARG A 296 -27.33 -1.07 4.24
N ARG A 297 -27.74 -2.31 4.51
CA ARG A 297 -28.23 -3.21 3.46
C ARG A 297 -29.49 -2.56 2.91
N GLY A 298 -29.41 -1.98 1.72
CA GLY A 298 -30.60 -1.61 0.95
C GLY A 298 -31.46 -2.87 0.69
N PRO A 299 -32.76 -2.71 0.40
CA PRO A 299 -33.62 -3.85 0.11
C PRO A 299 -32.98 -4.68 -1.02
N ARG A 300 -32.80 -5.98 -0.75
CA ARG A 300 -32.39 -6.94 -1.78
C ARG A 300 -33.50 -6.97 -2.82
N PHE A 301 -33.33 -6.27 -3.94
CA PHE A 301 -34.10 -6.56 -5.14
C PHE A 301 -33.64 -7.92 -5.65
N GLY A 302 -34.27 -8.98 -5.14
CA GLY A 302 -34.17 -10.32 -5.69
C GLY A 302 -34.73 -10.30 -7.10
N ARG A 303 -33.86 -10.13 -8.10
CA ARG A 303 -34.17 -10.56 -9.46
C ARG A 303 -33.95 -12.07 -9.53
N THR A 304 -34.92 -12.83 -9.03
CA THR A 304 -35.15 -14.19 -9.51
C THR A 304 -35.55 -14.06 -10.98
N ARG A 305 -34.62 -14.33 -11.90
CA ARG A 305 -35.01 -14.67 -13.28
C ARG A 305 -35.64 -16.07 -13.21
N PRO A 306 -36.91 -16.26 -13.61
CA PRO A 306 -37.42 -17.61 -13.78
C PRO A 306 -36.63 -18.27 -14.92
N ARG A 307 -35.98 -19.39 -14.62
CA ARG A 307 -35.48 -20.29 -15.66
C ARG A 307 -36.71 -20.95 -16.30
N GLY A 308 -37.13 -20.41 -17.45
CA GLY A 308 -38.04 -21.12 -18.33
C GLY A 308 -37.29 -22.29 -18.95
N CYS A 309 -37.44 -23.47 -18.36
CA CYS A 309 -37.27 -24.74 -19.07
C CYS A 309 -38.65 -25.09 -19.60
N GLN A 310 -38.87 -24.99 -20.90
CA GLN A 310 -39.99 -25.65 -21.55
C GLN A 310 -39.42 -26.53 -22.65
N THR A 311 -39.52 -27.83 -22.38
CA THR A 311 -39.47 -28.95 -23.31
C THR A 311 -40.65 -28.87 -24.28
N SER A 312 -40.37 -28.90 -25.58
CA SER A 312 -41.15 -29.53 -26.65
C SER A 312 -40.26 -29.63 -27.87
#